data_AF-M5C1C0-F1
#
_entry.id   AF-M5C1C0-F1
#
_cell.length_a   1.000
_cell.length_b   1.000
_cell.length_c   1.000
_cell.angle_alpha   90.00
_cell.angle_beta   90.00
_cell.angle_gamma   90.00
#
_symmetry.space_group_name_H-M   'P 1'
#
loop_
_entity.id
_entity.type
_entity.pdbx_description
1 polymer ?
#
loop_
_entity_poly.entity_id
_entity_poly.type
_entity_poly.pdbx_seq_one_letter_code
_entity_poly.pdbx_strand_id
1 'polypeptide(L)'
;MVSCVNLLPPPEDLAFLRTAHEIYIKNSKFPEALALAIRIGEPELIAKDFKAPGNPLMKRQLAYILARAQTPIDWVQEQSEDENEMDPVEMPEDLLECLSNTKLSSHFKAFGKEVGAEEARTLEEVYKSHLEPARSMAAVDSARANLAGTFVNAFVNAGFGNDKLMVTAEEGNSWIYKNKDHGMLSAAASLGLSLLWDTDLGLSQVDKYTYAEDEYIKVSWSAACNWYLALWNSH
;
A
#
# COMPACT_ATOMS: atom_id res chain seq x y z
N MET A 1 23.54 13.24 -12.91
CA MET A 1 22.66 13.87 -13.92
C MET A 1 21.25 14.04 -13.38
N VAL A 2 20.53 12.97 -13.04
CA VAL A 2 19.13 13.04 -12.55
C VAL A 2 18.96 13.92 -11.29
N SER A 3 19.91 13.92 -10.36
CA SER A 3 19.89 14.78 -9.16
C SER A 3 20.00 16.28 -9.47
N CYS A 4 20.59 16.65 -10.60
CA CYS A 4 20.79 18.04 -10.99
C CYS A 4 19.58 18.62 -11.75
N VAL A 5 18.62 17.77 -12.15
CA VAL A 5 17.43 18.17 -12.93
C VAL A 5 16.56 19.17 -12.16
N ASN A 6 16.46 19.02 -10.83
CA ASN A 6 15.67 19.93 -9.99
C ASN A 6 16.28 21.34 -9.88
N LEU A 7 17.51 21.54 -10.37
CA LEU A 7 18.22 22.82 -10.34
C LEU A 7 18.17 23.55 -11.68
N LEU A 8 17.64 22.91 -12.72
CA LEU A 8 17.59 23.43 -14.09
C LEU A 8 16.22 24.04 -14.38
N PRO A 9 16.14 25.17 -15.10
CA PRO A 9 14.88 25.71 -15.59
C PRO A 9 14.37 24.92 -16.81
N PRO A 10 13.05 24.85 -17.04
CA PRO A 10 12.50 24.36 -18.30
C PRO A 10 12.97 25.22 -19.47
N PRO A 11 13.43 24.66 -20.62
CA PRO A 11 13.29 23.28 -21.11
C PRO A 11 14.54 22.38 -20.98
N GLU A 12 15.61 22.87 -20.35
CA GLU A 12 16.88 22.13 -20.26
C GLU A 12 16.76 20.89 -19.36
N ASP A 13 15.86 20.93 -18.38
CA ASP A 13 15.48 19.82 -17.52
C ASP A 13 15.02 18.58 -18.32
N LEU A 14 14.11 18.76 -19.28
CA LEU A 14 13.59 17.70 -20.14
C LEU A 14 14.67 17.15 -21.08
N ALA A 15 15.51 18.03 -21.65
CA ALA A 15 16.62 17.61 -22.50
C ALA A 15 17.63 16.74 -21.72
N PHE A 16 17.93 17.11 -20.47
CA PHE A 16 18.77 16.32 -19.58
C PHE A 16 18.15 14.97 -19.22
N LEU A 17 16.83 14.93 -18.94
CA LEU A 17 16.11 13.69 -18.65
C LEU A 17 16.12 12.74 -19.84
N ARG A 18 15.88 13.24 -21.07
CA ARG A 18 15.95 12.45 -22.30
C ARG A 18 17.37 11.90 -22.55
N THR A 19 18.39 12.73 -22.34
CA THR A 19 19.79 12.29 -22.49
C THR A 19 20.15 11.21 -21.47
N ALA A 20 19.71 11.38 -20.21
CA ALA A 20 19.94 10.38 -19.16
C ALA A 20 19.21 9.07 -19.49
N HIS A 21 17.96 9.15 -19.96
CA HIS A 21 17.16 8.02 -20.41
C HIS A 21 17.86 7.20 -21.52
N GLU A 22 18.38 7.86 -22.55
CA GLU A 22 19.15 7.18 -23.61
C GLU A 22 20.37 6.43 -23.06
N ILE A 23 21.07 7.01 -22.08
CA ILE A 23 22.20 6.36 -21.41
C ILE A 23 21.75 5.12 -20.62
N TYR A 24 20.60 5.19 -19.94
CA TYR A 24 20.05 4.04 -19.21
C TYR A 24 19.63 2.90 -20.15
N ILE A 25 19.01 3.20 -21.29
CA ILE A 25 18.70 2.20 -22.33
C ILE A 25 19.98 1.55 -22.86
N LYS A 26 21.00 2.34 -23.19
CA LYS A 26 22.30 1.82 -23.69
C LYS A 26 22.98 0.88 -22.68
N ASN A 27 22.77 1.12 -21.40
CA ASN A 27 23.28 0.27 -20.32
C ASN A 27 22.33 -0.87 -19.92
N SER A 28 21.25 -1.12 -20.67
CA SER A 28 20.23 -2.14 -20.39
C SER A 28 19.57 -1.99 -19.01
N LYS A 29 19.50 -0.77 -18.49
CA LYS A 29 18.84 -0.43 -17.22
C LYS A 29 17.40 0.03 -17.46
N PHE A 30 16.53 -0.93 -17.77
CA PHE A 30 15.14 -0.67 -18.14
C PHE A 30 14.27 -0.09 -17.01
N PRO A 31 14.37 -0.53 -15.73
CA PRO A 31 13.54 0.05 -14.66
C PRO A 31 13.82 1.53 -14.43
N GLU A 32 15.09 1.93 -14.42
CA GLU A 32 15.48 3.34 -14.25
C GLU A 32 15.15 4.18 -15.49
N ALA A 33 15.27 3.62 -16.70
CA ALA A 33 14.82 4.28 -17.92
C ALA A 33 13.31 4.54 -17.86
N LEU A 34 12.51 3.53 -17.53
CA LEU A 34 11.06 3.65 -17.43
C LEU A 34 10.62 4.67 -16.37
N ALA A 35 11.30 4.72 -15.22
CA ALA A 35 11.03 5.72 -14.19
C ALA A 35 11.26 7.16 -14.70
N LEU A 36 12.26 7.37 -15.55
CA LEU A 36 12.47 8.67 -16.20
C LEU A 36 11.42 8.94 -17.28
N ALA A 37 11.03 7.92 -18.06
CA ALA A 37 9.97 8.06 -19.07
C ALA A 37 8.64 8.47 -18.44
N ILE A 38 8.26 7.87 -17.32
CA ILE A 38 7.08 8.24 -16.52
C ILE A 38 7.19 9.69 -16.04
N ARG A 39 8.38 10.11 -15.58
CA ARG A 39 8.61 11.49 -15.13
C ARG A 39 8.51 12.52 -16.25
N ILE A 40 8.93 12.16 -17.47
CA ILE A 40 8.78 12.99 -18.67
C ILE A 40 7.30 13.05 -19.10
N GLY A 41 6.55 11.97 -18.91
CA GLY A 41 5.12 11.90 -19.21
C GLY A 41 4.79 11.67 -20.68
N GLU A 42 5.74 11.14 -21.47
CA GLU A 42 5.54 10.85 -22.89
C GLU A 42 5.09 9.39 -23.08
N PRO A 43 3.87 9.14 -23.59
CA PRO A 43 3.32 7.78 -23.72
C PRO A 43 4.11 6.92 -24.70
N GLU A 44 4.59 7.51 -25.80
CA GLU A 44 5.40 6.81 -26.81
C GLU A 44 6.72 6.26 -26.23
N LEU A 45 7.36 7.04 -25.35
CA LEU A 45 8.62 6.66 -24.70
C LEU A 45 8.39 5.51 -23.71
N ILE A 46 7.30 5.59 -22.94
CA ILE A 46 6.88 4.54 -22.00
C ILE A 46 6.58 3.23 -22.73
N ALA A 47 5.83 3.29 -23.83
CA ALA A 47 5.51 2.11 -24.65
C ALA A 47 6.78 1.47 -25.25
N LYS A 48 7.72 2.30 -25.72
CA LYS A 48 9.00 1.84 -26.26
C LYS A 48 9.86 1.13 -25.20
N ASP A 49 9.97 1.72 -24.01
CA ASP A 49 10.74 1.16 -22.90
C ASP A 49 10.16 -0.16 -22.41
N PHE A 50 8.83 -0.27 -22.40
CA PHE A 50 8.13 -1.48 -21.99
C PHE A 50 8.35 -2.64 -22.98
N LYS A 51 8.50 -2.35 -24.28
CA LYS A 51 8.77 -3.34 -25.33
C LYS A 51 10.24 -3.73 -25.46
N ALA A 52 11.16 -2.84 -25.07
CA ALA A 52 12.60 -3.03 -25.19
C ALA A 52 13.16 -4.33 -24.53
N PRO A 53 12.73 -4.76 -23.34
CA PRO A 53 13.24 -5.99 -22.74
C PRO A 53 12.64 -7.24 -23.38
N GLY A 54 13.49 -8.15 -23.85
CA GLY A 54 13.09 -9.47 -24.35
C GLY A 54 12.77 -10.50 -23.27
N ASN A 55 13.14 -10.25 -22.00
CA ASN A 55 12.91 -11.19 -20.89
C ASN A 55 11.49 -11.03 -20.31
N PRO A 56 10.67 -12.10 -20.28
CA PRO A 56 9.33 -12.07 -19.69
C PRO A 56 9.30 -11.62 -18.22
N LEU A 57 10.29 -12.01 -17.42
CA LEU A 57 10.36 -11.62 -16.00
C LEU A 57 10.57 -10.11 -15.83
N MET A 58 11.43 -9.53 -16.67
CA MET A 58 11.68 -8.09 -16.66
C MET A 58 10.41 -7.32 -17.06
N LYS A 59 9.67 -7.80 -18.06
CA LYS A 59 8.38 -7.20 -18.45
C LYS A 59 7.37 -7.19 -17.29
N ARG A 60 7.28 -8.27 -16.51
CA ARG A 60 6.44 -8.32 -15.31
C ARG A 60 6.86 -7.28 -14.27
N GLN A 61 8.17 -7.12 -14.03
CA GLN A 61 8.68 -6.10 -13.10
C GLN A 61 8.37 -4.68 -13.57
N LEU A 62 8.51 -4.39 -14.86
CA LEU A 62 8.13 -3.10 -15.43
C LEU A 62 6.62 -2.87 -15.34
N ALA A 63 5.80 -3.90 -15.54
CA ALA A 63 4.36 -3.82 -15.37
C ALA A 63 3.96 -3.38 -13.95
N TYR A 64 4.59 -3.92 -12.91
CA TYR A 64 4.36 -3.47 -11.54
C TYR A 64 4.76 -2.01 -11.29
N ILE A 65 5.83 -1.54 -11.93
CA ILE A 65 6.26 -0.13 -11.85
C ILE A 65 5.21 0.78 -12.50
N LEU A 66 4.66 0.37 -13.65
CA LEU A 66 3.61 1.11 -14.36
C LEU A 66 2.29 1.12 -13.60
N ALA A 67 1.88 -0.03 -13.06
CA ALA A 67 0.70 -0.15 -12.23
C ALA A 67 0.78 0.80 -11.03
N ARG A 68 1.94 0.83 -10.34
CA ARG A 68 2.16 1.74 -9.22
C ARG A 68 2.20 3.21 -9.63
N ALA A 69 2.63 3.52 -10.85
CA ALA A 69 2.65 4.88 -11.37
C ALA A 69 1.27 5.37 -11.85
N GLN A 70 0.25 4.51 -11.80
CA GLN A 70 -1.10 4.75 -12.33
C GLN A 70 -1.08 5.21 -13.80
N THR A 71 -0.16 4.64 -14.58
CA THR A 71 -0.11 4.91 -16.02
C THR A 71 -1.35 4.28 -16.67
N PRO A 72 -2.11 5.02 -17.50
CA PRO A 72 -3.24 4.45 -18.22
C PRO A 72 -2.82 3.22 -19.02
N ILE A 73 -3.59 2.13 -18.88
CA ILE A 73 -3.31 0.87 -19.59
C ILE A 73 -3.30 1.09 -21.10
N ASP A 74 -4.12 2.03 -21.59
CA ASP A 74 -4.21 2.47 -22.99
C ASP A 74 -2.87 2.96 -23.57
N TRP A 75 -1.92 3.40 -22.74
CA TRP A 75 -0.60 3.86 -23.23
C TRP A 75 0.36 2.71 -23.53
N VAL A 76 0.08 1.53 -22.94
CA VAL A 76 0.95 0.36 -23.01
C VAL A 76 0.33 -0.71 -23.90
N GLN A 77 -0.99 -0.83 -23.88
CA GLN A 77 -1.76 -1.67 -24.75
C GLN A 77 -1.77 -1.05 -26.15
N GLU A 78 -1.12 -1.71 -27.12
CA GLU A 78 -1.27 -1.31 -28.52
C GLU A 78 -2.75 -1.48 -28.88
N GLN A 79 -3.44 -0.37 -29.10
CA GLN A 79 -4.66 -0.38 -29.90
C GLN A 79 -4.23 -0.72 -31.32
N SER A 80 -4.67 -1.86 -31.84
CA SER A 80 -4.52 -2.15 -33.26
C SER A 80 -5.23 -1.05 -34.05
N GLU A 81 -4.48 -0.18 -34.72
CA GLU A 81 -5.04 0.85 -35.61
C GLU A 81 -5.66 0.24 -36.88
N ASP A 82 -5.42 -1.04 -37.15
CA ASP A 82 -6.00 -1.78 -38.27
C ASP A 82 -7.23 -2.60 -37.85
N GLU A 83 -8.41 -2.15 -38.25
CA GLU A 83 -9.70 -2.87 -38.13
C GLU A 83 -9.74 -4.22 -38.89
N ASN A 84 -8.65 -4.65 -39.54
CA ASN A 84 -8.60 -5.80 -40.45
C ASN A 84 -7.65 -6.94 -40.03
N GLU A 85 -6.93 -6.85 -38.91
CA GLU A 85 -6.19 -8.00 -38.35
C GLU A 85 -7.02 -8.67 -37.25
N MET A 86 -7.61 -9.82 -37.60
CA MET A 86 -8.53 -10.60 -36.76
C MET A 86 -7.80 -11.44 -35.71
N ASP A 87 -6.81 -10.87 -35.03
CA ASP A 87 -6.25 -11.38 -33.79
C ASP A 87 -5.69 -10.17 -33.03
N PRO A 88 -6.41 -9.63 -32.02
CA PRO A 88 -5.80 -8.66 -31.10
C PRO A 88 -4.50 -9.26 -30.60
N VAL A 89 -3.40 -8.50 -30.56
CA VAL A 89 -2.18 -8.94 -29.86
C VAL A 89 -2.54 -9.03 -28.38
N GLU A 90 -3.11 -10.16 -27.98
CA GLU A 90 -3.53 -10.41 -26.61
C GLU A 90 -2.26 -10.45 -25.77
N MET A 91 -2.07 -9.37 -25.02
CA MET A 91 -1.08 -9.32 -23.97
C MET A 91 -1.33 -10.51 -23.04
N PRO A 92 -0.29 -11.26 -22.64
CA PRO A 92 -0.49 -12.42 -21.76
C PRO A 92 -1.32 -12.01 -20.54
N GLU A 93 -2.32 -12.82 -20.20
CA GLU A 93 -3.25 -12.54 -19.09
C GLU A 93 -2.50 -12.24 -17.78
N ASP A 94 -1.42 -12.99 -17.50
CA ASP A 94 -0.48 -12.74 -16.39
C ASP A 94 0.04 -11.29 -16.33
N LEU A 95 0.30 -10.68 -17.49
CA LEU A 95 0.88 -9.35 -17.60
C LEU A 95 -0.17 -8.25 -17.43
N LEU A 96 -1.38 -8.48 -17.95
CA LEU A 96 -2.56 -7.65 -17.68
C LEU A 96 -2.91 -7.64 -16.20
N GLU A 97 -2.79 -8.80 -15.55
CA GLU A 97 -2.98 -8.92 -14.11
C GLU A 97 -1.91 -8.16 -13.31
N CYS A 98 -0.64 -8.20 -13.76
CA CYS A 98 0.43 -7.39 -13.17
C CYS A 98 0.20 -5.88 -13.37
N LEU A 99 -0.31 -5.47 -14.53
CA LEU A 99 -0.61 -4.07 -14.85
C LEU A 99 -1.79 -3.51 -14.06
N SER A 100 -2.79 -4.35 -13.78
CA SER A 100 -3.97 -3.99 -12.96
C SER A 100 -3.76 -4.23 -11.46
N ASN A 101 -2.62 -4.81 -11.08
CA ASN A 101 -2.21 -5.02 -9.69
C ASN A 101 -3.26 -5.73 -8.79
N THR A 102 -4.09 -6.60 -9.39
CA THR A 102 -5.22 -7.24 -8.70
C THR A 102 -4.77 -8.15 -7.54
N LYS A 103 -3.60 -8.77 -7.68
CA LYS A 103 -3.02 -9.70 -6.70
C LYS A 103 -2.18 -9.04 -5.61
N LEU A 104 -2.14 -7.70 -5.51
CA LEU A 104 -1.28 -7.00 -4.55
C LEU A 104 -1.45 -7.48 -3.11
N SER A 105 -2.71 -7.60 -2.65
CA SER A 105 -3.04 -8.05 -1.29
C SER A 105 -2.50 -9.47 -1.02
N SER A 106 -2.60 -10.36 -1.99
CA SER A 106 -2.09 -11.73 -1.90
C SER A 106 -0.55 -11.76 -1.81
N HIS A 107 0.14 -10.94 -2.62
CA HIS A 107 1.60 -10.84 -2.59
C HIS A 107 2.11 -10.22 -1.29
N PHE A 108 1.39 -9.23 -0.76
CA PHE A 108 1.70 -8.62 0.54
C PHE A 108 1.54 -9.65 1.68
N LYS A 109 0.44 -10.41 1.70
CA LYS A 109 0.26 -11.49 2.69
C LYS A 109 1.34 -12.58 2.59
N ALA A 110 1.70 -12.99 1.37
CA ALA A 110 2.77 -13.96 1.14
C ALA A 110 4.13 -13.44 1.67
N PHE A 111 4.45 -12.16 1.43
CA PHE A 111 5.64 -11.53 1.98
C PHE A 111 5.63 -11.53 3.51
N GLY A 112 4.49 -11.20 4.13
CA GLY A 112 4.33 -11.26 5.59
C GLY A 112 4.62 -12.64 6.18
N LYS A 113 4.15 -13.68 5.49
CA LYS A 113 4.42 -15.07 5.85
C LYS A 113 5.90 -15.43 5.76
N GLU A 114 6.59 -15.01 4.70
CA GLU A 114 8.02 -15.27 4.53
C GLU A 114 8.89 -14.55 5.57
N VAL A 115 8.51 -13.33 5.95
CA VAL A 115 9.21 -12.55 6.98
C VAL A 115 8.90 -13.02 8.41
N GLY A 116 7.89 -13.89 8.58
CA GLY A 116 7.41 -14.32 9.89
C GLY A 116 6.66 -13.24 10.65
N ALA A 117 6.02 -12.31 9.93
CA ALA A 117 5.17 -11.25 10.47
C ALA A 117 3.67 -11.61 10.47
N GLU A 118 3.33 -12.84 10.07
CA GLU A 118 1.94 -13.35 10.05
C GLU A 118 1.35 -13.49 11.45
N GLU A 119 2.18 -13.80 12.46
CA GLU A 119 1.72 -13.88 13.84
C GLU A 119 1.65 -12.49 14.46
N ALA A 120 0.44 -12.08 14.86
CA ALA A 120 0.22 -10.83 15.56
C ALA A 120 1.01 -10.82 16.87
N ARG A 121 1.81 -9.76 17.07
CA ARG A 121 2.58 -9.57 18.30
C ARG A 121 1.69 -8.95 19.37
N THR A 122 1.79 -9.48 20.58
CA THR A 122 1.04 -8.93 21.71
C THR A 122 1.76 -7.73 22.31
N LEU A 123 1.01 -6.87 23.01
CA LEU A 123 1.55 -5.68 23.67
C LEU A 123 2.66 -6.02 24.69
N GLU A 124 2.57 -7.16 25.37
CA GLU A 124 3.55 -7.61 26.36
C GLU A 124 4.90 -7.97 25.73
N GLU A 125 4.89 -8.58 24.55
CA GLU A 125 6.10 -8.91 23.78
C GLU A 125 6.82 -7.67 23.24
N VAL A 126 6.06 -6.62 22.93
CA VAL A 126 6.59 -5.36 22.41
C VAL A 126 7.20 -4.53 23.54
N TYR A 127 6.45 -4.34 24.63
CA TYR A 127 6.92 -3.52 25.75
C TYR A 127 8.04 -4.20 26.55
N LYS A 128 8.21 -5.53 26.45
CA LYS A 128 9.21 -6.30 27.20
C LYS A 128 9.26 -5.85 28.66
N SER A 129 8.07 -5.68 29.27
CA SER A 129 7.89 -5.08 30.60
C SER A 129 8.67 -5.83 31.70
N HIS A 130 9.01 -7.09 31.46
CA HIS A 130 9.84 -7.94 32.32
C HIS A 130 11.36 -7.67 32.25
N LEU A 131 11.85 -6.92 31.27
CA LEU A 131 13.28 -6.65 31.04
C LEU A 131 13.75 -5.26 31.49
N GLU A 132 12.84 -4.31 31.70
CA GLU A 132 13.19 -3.02 32.31
C GLU A 132 12.97 -3.10 33.84
N PRO A 133 13.98 -2.82 34.67
CA PRO A 133 13.71 -2.57 36.08
C PRO A 133 12.79 -1.36 36.14
N ALA A 134 11.70 -1.47 36.89
CA ALA A 134 10.69 -0.43 37.06
C ALA A 134 11.33 0.89 37.53
N ARG A 135 11.87 1.68 36.60
CA ARG A 135 12.01 3.12 36.76
C ARG A 135 10.61 3.57 37.01
N SER A 136 10.37 4.07 38.22
CA SER A 136 9.08 4.54 38.70
C SER A 136 8.46 5.48 37.67
N MET A 137 7.68 4.91 36.75
CA MET A 137 6.84 5.63 35.81
C MET A 137 5.75 6.23 36.67
N ALA A 138 6.03 7.43 37.16
CA ALA A 138 5.15 8.23 37.99
C ALA A 138 3.74 8.18 37.38
N ALA A 139 2.79 7.66 38.17
CA ALA A 139 1.35 7.63 37.93
C ALA A 139 0.95 7.95 36.48
N VAL A 140 1.27 7.03 35.56
CA VAL A 140 0.80 7.16 34.18
C VAL A 140 -0.72 7.04 34.25
N ASP A 141 -1.40 8.09 33.82
CA ASP A 141 -2.85 8.08 33.68
C ASP A 141 -3.26 6.85 32.87
N SER A 142 -3.98 5.93 33.51
CA SER A 142 -4.31 4.61 32.94
C SER A 142 -5.03 4.75 31.59
N ALA A 143 -5.81 5.82 31.40
CA ALA A 143 -6.46 6.12 30.13
C ALA A 143 -5.45 6.45 29.01
N ARG A 144 -4.38 7.19 29.31
CA ARG A 144 -3.32 7.51 28.35
C ARG A 144 -2.43 6.31 28.05
N ALA A 145 -2.15 5.48 29.05
CA ALA A 145 -1.44 4.23 28.86
C ALA A 145 -2.18 3.27 27.92
N ASN A 146 -3.51 3.13 28.10
CA ASN A 146 -4.33 2.27 27.25
C ASN A 146 -4.40 2.78 25.82
N LEU A 147 -4.51 4.10 25.62
CA LEU A 147 -4.47 4.73 24.30
C LEU A 147 -3.09 4.55 23.62
N ALA A 148 -1.98 4.71 24.35
CA ALA A 148 -0.66 4.40 23.82
C ALA A 148 -0.54 2.91 23.42
N GLY A 149 -1.12 2.01 24.22
CA GLY A 149 -1.25 0.60 23.86
C GLY A 149 -1.99 0.38 22.53
N THR A 150 -3.08 1.09 22.27
CA THR A 150 -3.81 0.95 21.00
C THR A 150 -2.97 1.34 19.78
N PHE A 151 -2.19 2.41 19.87
CA PHE A 151 -1.30 2.82 18.76
C PHE A 151 -0.17 1.83 18.55
N VAL A 152 0.48 1.37 19.62
CA VAL A 152 1.58 0.40 19.51
C VAL A 152 1.09 -0.91 18.90
N ASN A 153 -0.08 -1.40 19.31
CA ASN A 153 -0.68 -2.59 18.71
C ASN A 153 -0.93 -2.39 17.20
N ALA A 154 -1.55 -1.26 16.82
CA ALA A 154 -1.85 -1.03 15.42
C ALA A 154 -0.60 -0.86 14.53
N PHE A 155 0.45 -0.19 15.02
CA PHE A 155 1.68 -0.03 14.23
C PHE A 155 2.49 -1.31 14.12
N VAL A 156 2.54 -2.12 15.18
CA VAL A 156 3.28 -3.38 15.16
C VAL A 156 2.57 -4.42 14.29
N ASN A 157 1.25 -4.41 14.31
CA ASN A 157 0.41 -5.33 13.55
C ASN A 157 -0.23 -4.64 12.32
N ALA A 158 0.48 -3.67 11.73
CA ALA A 158 -0.04 -2.95 10.57
C ALA A 158 -0.07 -3.87 9.34
N GLY A 159 -1.27 -4.18 8.86
CA GLY A 159 -1.48 -4.83 7.57
C GLY A 159 -1.32 -6.35 7.49
N PHE A 160 -0.85 -7.03 8.55
CA PHE A 160 -0.66 -8.50 8.54
C PHE A 160 -1.65 -9.26 9.40
N GLY A 161 -2.51 -8.55 10.14
CA GLY A 161 -3.45 -9.14 11.08
C GLY A 161 -3.53 -8.29 12.34
N ASN A 162 -4.39 -8.65 13.28
CA ASN A 162 -4.53 -7.91 14.54
C ASN A 162 -4.46 -8.87 15.72
N ASP A 163 -4.14 -8.35 16.90
CA ASP A 163 -4.17 -9.12 18.14
C ASP A 163 -5.59 -9.68 18.39
N LYS A 164 -5.67 -10.95 18.81
CA LYS A 164 -6.93 -11.67 19.08
C LYS A 164 -7.80 -10.94 20.11
N LEU A 165 -7.17 -10.18 21.00
CA LEU A 165 -7.84 -9.41 22.05
C LEU A 165 -8.50 -8.12 21.54
N MET A 166 -8.13 -7.63 20.34
CA MET A 166 -8.61 -6.36 19.79
C MET A 166 -9.70 -6.56 18.73
N VAL A 167 -9.61 -7.61 17.90
CA VAL A 167 -10.55 -7.88 16.79
C VAL A 167 -11.50 -9.04 17.09
N THR A 168 -11.07 -10.04 17.87
CA THR A 168 -11.85 -11.26 18.11
C THR A 168 -12.64 -11.22 19.42
N ALA A 169 -12.57 -10.12 20.18
CA ALA A 169 -13.37 -9.93 21.37
C ALA A 169 -14.84 -9.62 21.01
N GLU A 170 -15.78 -10.32 21.65
CA GLU A 170 -17.22 -10.06 21.54
C GLU A 170 -17.55 -8.59 21.88
N GLU A 171 -18.64 -8.07 21.32
CA GLU A 171 -19.03 -6.65 21.33
C GLU A 171 -19.00 -5.98 22.71
N GLY A 172 -19.20 -6.72 23.80
CA GLY A 172 -19.16 -6.19 25.17
C GLY A 172 -17.78 -6.13 25.83
N ASN A 173 -16.76 -6.77 25.26
CA ASN A 173 -15.40 -6.85 25.83
C ASN A 173 -14.32 -6.23 24.92
N SER A 174 -14.76 -5.59 23.83
CA SER A 174 -13.88 -4.93 22.88
C SER A 174 -13.10 -3.81 23.56
N TRP A 175 -11.79 -3.81 23.35
CA TRP A 175 -10.86 -2.82 23.89
C TRP A 175 -11.24 -1.38 23.53
N ILE A 176 -12.02 -1.19 22.47
CA ILE A 176 -12.57 0.11 22.04
C ILE A 176 -13.37 0.77 23.17
N TYR A 177 -14.22 0.00 23.86
CA TYR A 177 -15.11 0.52 24.91
C TYR A 177 -14.39 0.78 26.24
N LYS A 178 -13.12 0.40 26.37
CA LYS A 178 -12.28 0.76 27.54
C LYS A 178 -11.77 2.20 27.47
N ASN A 179 -11.76 2.79 26.28
CA ASN A 179 -11.36 4.17 26.07
C ASN A 179 -12.60 5.09 26.03
N LYS A 180 -12.40 6.41 26.22
CA LYS A 180 -13.48 7.42 26.17
C LYS A 180 -13.26 8.43 25.04
N ASP A 181 -14.36 8.95 24.50
CA ASP A 181 -14.40 10.03 23.50
C ASP A 181 -13.44 9.78 22.31
N HIS A 182 -12.43 10.65 22.14
CA HIS A 182 -11.41 10.53 21.10
C HIS A 182 -10.57 9.25 21.18
N GLY A 183 -10.53 8.60 22.35
CA GLY A 183 -9.86 7.32 22.52
C GLY A 183 -10.63 6.14 21.92
N MET A 184 -11.97 6.23 21.82
CA MET A 184 -12.77 5.25 21.08
C MET A 184 -12.54 5.40 19.58
N LEU A 185 -12.54 6.65 19.09
CA LEU A 185 -12.22 6.99 17.70
C LEU A 185 -10.82 6.46 17.31
N SER A 186 -9.83 6.67 18.16
CA SER A 186 -8.46 6.21 17.91
C SER A 186 -8.38 4.68 17.91
N ALA A 187 -9.06 4.01 18.84
CA ALA A 187 -9.08 2.55 18.91
C ALA A 187 -9.77 1.94 17.68
N ALA A 188 -10.91 2.47 17.24
CA ALA A 188 -11.61 2.00 16.05
C ALA A 188 -10.81 2.25 14.76
N ALA A 189 -10.17 3.42 14.61
CA ALA A 189 -9.26 3.69 13.49
C ALA A 189 -8.05 2.74 13.49
N SER A 190 -7.53 2.39 14.66
CA SER A 190 -6.40 1.47 14.84
C SER A 190 -6.73 0.06 14.33
N LEU A 191 -7.99 -0.37 14.43
CA LEU A 191 -8.46 -1.63 13.84
C LEU A 191 -8.42 -1.57 12.31
N GLY A 192 -8.89 -0.46 11.70
CA GLY A 192 -8.84 -0.30 10.25
C GLY A 192 -7.44 -0.39 9.67
N LEU A 193 -6.43 0.11 10.40
CA LEU A 193 -5.02 0.04 9.99
C LEU A 193 -4.46 -1.39 10.01
N SER A 194 -4.86 -2.21 10.99
CA SER A 194 -4.43 -3.61 11.05
C SER A 194 -5.08 -4.49 9.99
N LEU A 195 -6.33 -4.22 9.61
CA LEU A 195 -7.08 -4.98 8.59
C LEU A 195 -6.88 -4.47 7.15
N LEU A 196 -5.90 -3.59 6.90
CA LEU A 196 -5.73 -2.88 5.62
C LEU A 196 -5.53 -3.79 4.40
N TRP A 197 -4.91 -4.95 4.55
CA TRP A 197 -4.66 -5.86 3.41
C TRP A 197 -5.55 -7.10 3.42
N ASP A 198 -6.52 -7.15 4.34
CA ASP A 198 -7.45 -8.27 4.45
C ASP A 198 -8.83 -7.91 3.88
N THR A 199 -9.02 -8.20 2.59
CA THR A 199 -10.27 -7.92 1.87
C THR A 199 -11.47 -8.66 2.47
N ASP A 200 -11.27 -9.88 2.96
CA ASP A 200 -12.37 -10.77 3.35
C ASP A 200 -12.82 -10.49 4.79
N LEU A 201 -11.86 -10.47 5.73
CA LEU A 201 -12.15 -10.17 7.13
C LEU A 201 -12.47 -8.68 7.31
N GLY A 202 -11.79 -7.80 6.57
CA GLY A 202 -11.99 -6.35 6.61
C GLY A 202 -13.45 -5.99 6.36
N LEU A 203 -14.06 -6.48 5.27
CA LEU A 203 -15.45 -6.20 4.93
C LEU A 203 -16.45 -6.66 5.99
N SER A 204 -16.23 -7.83 6.60
CA SER A 204 -17.10 -8.32 7.68
C SER A 204 -17.06 -7.44 8.94
N GLN A 205 -15.87 -6.93 9.28
CA GLN A 205 -15.69 -5.99 10.39
C GLN A 205 -16.21 -4.59 10.01
N VAL A 206 -16.11 -4.22 8.73
CA VAL A 206 -16.68 -2.95 8.21
C VAL A 206 -18.17 -2.88 8.49
N ASP A 207 -18.89 -3.94 8.14
CA ASP A 207 -20.35 -3.97 8.28
C ASP A 207 -20.76 -3.80 9.77
N LYS A 208 -20.07 -4.51 10.66
CA LYS A 208 -20.34 -4.50 12.10
C LYS A 208 -20.20 -3.11 12.73
N TYR A 209 -19.11 -2.39 12.47
CA TYR A 209 -18.85 -1.09 13.09
C TYR A 209 -19.53 0.09 12.38
N THR A 210 -19.98 -0.09 11.13
CA THR A 210 -20.74 0.95 10.40
C THR A 210 -22.13 1.19 10.99
N TYR A 211 -22.72 0.15 11.60
CA TYR A 211 -24.02 0.24 12.27
C TYR A 211 -23.93 0.50 13.78
N ALA A 212 -22.73 0.79 14.32
CA ALA A 212 -22.59 1.12 15.73
C ALA A 212 -23.37 2.40 16.10
N GLU A 213 -23.98 2.40 17.29
CA GLU A 213 -24.78 3.54 17.79
C GLU A 213 -23.93 4.77 18.13
N ASP A 214 -22.62 4.59 18.37
CA ASP A 214 -21.71 5.66 18.76
C ASP A 214 -21.15 6.43 17.54
N GLU A 215 -21.39 7.74 17.51
CA GLU A 215 -20.95 8.65 16.44
C GLU A 215 -19.42 8.65 16.29
N TYR A 216 -18.66 8.49 17.39
CA TYR A 216 -17.19 8.46 17.32
C TYR A 216 -16.67 7.25 16.56
N ILE A 217 -17.29 6.08 16.76
CA ILE A 217 -16.91 4.83 16.09
C ILE A 217 -17.25 4.93 14.59
N LYS A 218 -18.44 5.44 14.28
CA LYS A 218 -18.92 5.61 12.90
C LYS A 218 -18.04 6.56 12.08
N VAL A 219 -17.63 7.68 12.67
CA VAL A 219 -16.76 8.67 12.01
C VAL A 219 -15.34 8.13 11.80
N SER A 220 -14.72 7.48 12.81
CA SER A 220 -13.42 6.84 12.61
C SER A 220 -13.43 5.83 11.48
N TRP A 221 -14.50 5.04 11.40
CA TRP A 221 -14.56 3.94 10.47
C TRP A 221 -14.77 4.43 9.04
N SER A 222 -15.63 5.45 8.85
CA SER A 222 -15.78 6.14 7.56
C SER A 222 -14.46 6.75 7.08
N ALA A 223 -13.67 7.31 7.99
CA ALA A 223 -12.33 7.82 7.66
C ALA A 223 -11.35 6.70 7.29
N ALA A 224 -11.38 5.57 7.99
CA ALA A 224 -10.58 4.39 7.67
C ALA A 224 -10.95 3.78 6.31
N CYS A 225 -12.24 3.67 5.99
CA CYS A 225 -12.71 3.22 4.67
C CYS A 225 -12.30 4.19 3.56
N ASN A 226 -12.41 5.51 3.77
CA ASN A 226 -11.91 6.50 2.81
C ASN A 226 -10.40 6.39 2.61
N TRP A 227 -9.64 6.09 3.67
CA TRP A 227 -8.21 5.84 3.57
C TRP A 227 -7.91 4.55 2.78
N TYR A 228 -8.67 3.48 3.01
CA TYR A 228 -8.60 2.25 2.24
C TYR A 228 -8.90 2.50 0.76
N LEU A 229 -9.98 3.23 0.45
CA LEU A 229 -10.34 3.62 -0.91
C LEU A 229 -9.31 4.55 -1.54
N ALA A 230 -8.67 5.44 -0.77
CA ALA A 230 -7.59 6.28 -1.29
C ALA A 230 -6.33 5.47 -1.60
N LEU A 231 -6.02 4.45 -0.79
CA LEU A 231 -4.94 3.49 -1.08
C LEU A 231 -5.26 2.65 -2.32
N TRP A 232 -6.50 2.16 -2.45
CA TRP A 232 -6.95 1.36 -3.59
C TRP A 232 -7.19 2.15 -4.88
N ASN A 233 -7.69 3.39 -4.83
CA ASN A 233 -7.87 4.27 -6.00
C ASN A 233 -6.59 5.05 -6.36
N SER A 234 -5.59 5.05 -5.48
CA SER A 234 -4.20 5.42 -5.83
C SER A 234 -3.44 4.24 -6.46
N HIS A 235 -4.14 3.13 -6.76
CA HIS A 235 -3.66 2.01 -7.57
C HIS A 235 -4.37 1.97 -8.91
#